data_AF-A0A957MG49-F1
#
_entry.id   AF-A0A957MG49-F1
#
_cell.length_a   1.000
_cell.length_b   1.000
_cell.length_c   1.000
_cell.angle_alpha   90.00
_cell.angle_beta   90.00
_cell.angle_gamma   90.00
#
_symmetry.space_group_name_H-M   'P 1'
#
loop_
_entity.id
_entity.type
_entity.pdbx_description
1 polymer ?
#
loop_
_entity_poly.entity_id
_entity_poly.type
_entity_poly.pdbx_seq_one_letter_code
_entity_poly.pdbx_strand_id
1 'polypeptide(L)'
;MRLKHLWLGVAAGSAAGYGLYRAAAHQPPLTGIPAPNPAPDYAAAVAAAEAHIARSEPGLRPECAARVLTHGEATDRSIVLLHGFTNCPRQYVRLAEAFFERGYNVFVPRFPYHGLYNRAPKELANLTAEDLARTGNEAVDIARGLGRHVTVFGLSMGGLVTAWLAETRSDIDRAVLAAPA
;
A
#
# COMPACT_ATOMS: atom_id res chain seq x y z
N MET A 1 -47.05 -32.66 -7.67
CA MET A 1 -46.56 -31.74 -8.72
C MET A 1 -46.26 -30.33 -8.17
N ARG A 2 -45.54 -30.18 -7.03
CA ARG A 2 -45.26 -28.86 -6.40
C ARG A 2 -43.80 -28.60 -5.98
N LEU A 3 -42.91 -29.58 -6.07
CA LEU A 3 -41.51 -29.40 -5.65
C LEU A 3 -40.60 -28.73 -6.70
N LYS A 4 -40.93 -28.81 -7.99
CA LYS A 4 -40.06 -28.31 -9.08
C LYS A 4 -40.02 -26.77 -9.19
N HIS A 5 -41.05 -26.08 -8.70
CA HIS A 5 -41.13 -24.61 -8.78
C HIS A 5 -40.34 -23.89 -7.67
N LEU A 6 -40.05 -24.58 -6.55
CA LEU A 6 -39.34 -23.99 -5.42
C LEU A 6 -37.84 -23.78 -5.72
N TRP A 7 -37.21 -24.71 -6.45
CA TRP A 7 -35.79 -24.65 -6.81
C TRP A 7 -35.47 -23.59 -7.89
N LEU A 8 -36.39 -23.37 -8.84
CA LEU A 8 -36.28 -22.33 -9.86
C LEU A 8 -36.35 -20.91 -9.25
N GLY A 9 -37.18 -20.71 -8.21
CA GLY A 9 -37.26 -19.43 -7.50
C GLY A 9 -36.01 -19.08 -6.69
N VAL A 10 -35.39 -20.07 -6.05
CA VAL A 10 -34.13 -19.89 -5.29
C VAL A 10 -32.96 -19.59 -6.23
N ALA A 11 -32.82 -20.34 -7.33
CA ALA A 11 -31.74 -20.12 -8.30
C ALA A 11 -31.84 -18.75 -9.00
N ALA A 12 -33.06 -18.33 -9.38
CA ALA A 12 -33.30 -17.00 -9.97
C ALA A 12 -33.04 -15.87 -8.97
N GLY A 13 -33.43 -16.04 -7.71
CA GLY A 13 -33.13 -15.09 -6.63
C GLY A 13 -31.63 -14.94 -6.36
N SER A 14 -30.87 -16.04 -6.37
CA SER A 14 -29.42 -16.03 -6.22
C SER A 14 -28.70 -15.39 -7.41
N ALA A 15 -29.15 -15.62 -8.64
CA ALA A 15 -28.58 -15.00 -9.83
C ALA A 15 -28.85 -13.49 -9.89
N ALA A 16 -30.07 -13.05 -9.55
CA ALA A 16 -30.42 -11.63 -9.45
C ALA A 16 -29.63 -10.94 -8.33
N GLY A 17 -29.51 -11.59 -7.16
CA GLY A 17 -28.69 -11.10 -6.05
C GLY A 17 -27.21 -10.98 -6.40
N TYR A 18 -26.64 -11.97 -7.11
CA TYR A 18 -25.27 -11.90 -7.60
C TYR A 18 -25.09 -10.84 -8.69
N GLY A 19 -26.06 -10.65 -9.58
CA GLY A 19 -26.05 -9.59 -10.58
C GLY A 19 -26.08 -8.19 -9.96
N LEU A 20 -26.93 -7.98 -8.95
CA LEU A 20 -26.99 -6.75 -8.15
C LEU A 20 -25.71 -6.54 -7.35
N TYR A 21 -25.16 -7.59 -6.72
CA TYR A 21 -23.86 -7.53 -6.05
C TYR A 21 -22.75 -7.15 -7.03
N ARG A 22 -22.68 -7.79 -8.20
CA ARG A 22 -21.68 -7.44 -9.21
C ARG A 22 -21.83 -6.03 -9.74
N ALA A 23 -23.05 -5.54 -9.93
CA ALA A 23 -23.29 -4.17 -10.38
C ALA A 23 -22.97 -3.14 -9.29
N ALA A 24 -23.33 -3.41 -8.04
CA ALA A 24 -23.09 -2.51 -6.90
C ALA A 24 -21.65 -2.58 -6.37
N ALA A 25 -20.99 -3.73 -6.52
CA ALA A 25 -19.59 -3.96 -6.17
C ALA A 25 -18.65 -3.82 -7.39
N HIS A 26 -19.17 -3.45 -8.56
CA HIS A 26 -18.32 -3.07 -9.69
C HIS A 26 -17.61 -1.77 -9.32
N GLN A 27 -16.41 -1.90 -8.76
CA GLN A 27 -15.53 -0.76 -8.61
C GLN A 27 -15.10 -0.35 -10.02
N PRO A 28 -15.18 0.93 -10.41
CA PRO A 28 -14.59 1.38 -11.66
C PRO A 28 -13.08 1.07 -11.64
N PRO A 29 -12.44 0.86 -12.81
CA PRO A 29 -11.00 0.71 -12.85
C PRO A 29 -10.34 1.96 -12.25
N LEU A 30 -9.20 1.77 -11.59
CA LEU A 30 -8.40 2.89 -11.11
C LEU A 30 -8.01 3.78 -12.29
N THR A 31 -8.13 5.10 -12.11
CA THR A 31 -7.80 6.08 -13.14
C THR A 31 -6.72 7.04 -12.66
N GLY A 32 -5.97 7.63 -13.60
CA GLY A 32 -4.95 8.63 -13.24
C GLY A 32 -3.80 8.11 -12.39
N ILE A 33 -3.53 6.81 -12.41
CA ILE A 33 -2.34 6.20 -11.81
C ILE A 33 -1.18 6.34 -12.80
N PRO A 34 -0.12 7.10 -12.50
CA PRO A 34 1.06 7.16 -13.36
C PRO A 34 1.66 5.78 -13.56
N ALA A 35 2.26 5.55 -14.73
CA ALA A 35 3.06 4.34 -14.94
C ALA A 35 4.21 4.28 -13.91
N PRO A 36 4.59 3.08 -13.43
CA PRO A 36 5.77 2.91 -12.59
C PRO A 36 7.00 3.60 -13.18
N ASN A 37 7.74 4.33 -12.34
CA ASN A 37 8.97 5.01 -12.73
C ASN A 37 10.07 4.75 -11.69
N PRO A 38 10.67 3.54 -11.69
CA PRO A 38 11.70 3.18 -10.72
C PRO A 38 12.83 4.19 -10.64
N ALA A 39 13.27 4.52 -9.43
CA ALA A 39 14.42 5.39 -9.24
C ALA A 39 15.65 4.78 -9.94
N PRO A 40 16.36 5.54 -10.79
CA PRO A 40 17.43 5.00 -11.63
C PRO A 40 18.67 4.57 -10.82
N ASP A 41 18.86 5.14 -9.65
CA ASP A 41 19.97 4.85 -8.75
C ASP A 41 19.61 5.15 -7.29
N TYR A 42 20.56 4.85 -6.40
CA TYR A 42 20.44 5.08 -4.96
C TYR A 42 20.23 6.55 -4.59
N ALA A 43 20.95 7.48 -5.25
CA ALA A 43 20.87 8.89 -4.92
C ALA A 43 19.48 9.46 -5.26
N ALA A 44 18.94 9.11 -6.42
CA ALA A 44 17.58 9.45 -6.83
C ALA A 44 16.53 8.83 -5.89
N ALA A 45 16.74 7.59 -5.45
CA ALA A 45 15.84 6.94 -4.50
C ALA A 45 15.82 7.63 -3.13
N VAL A 46 16.99 7.98 -2.60
CA VAL A 46 17.10 8.73 -1.34
C VAL A 46 16.43 10.10 -1.48
N ALA A 47 16.69 10.83 -2.56
CA ALA A 47 16.06 12.13 -2.81
C ALA A 47 14.52 12.03 -2.87
N ALA A 48 13.98 11.01 -3.54
CA ALA A 48 12.55 10.76 -3.60
C ALA A 48 11.96 10.35 -2.24
N ALA A 49 12.67 9.53 -1.46
CA ALA A 49 12.28 9.17 -0.09
C ALA A 49 12.23 10.39 0.82
N GLU A 50 13.25 11.25 0.77
CA GLU A 50 13.30 12.50 1.54
C GLU A 50 12.20 13.48 1.11
N ALA A 51 11.90 13.58 -0.19
CA ALA A 51 10.76 14.36 -0.66
C ALA A 51 9.41 13.81 -0.17
N HIS A 52 9.28 12.48 -0.04
CA HIS A 52 8.11 11.85 0.58
C HIS A 52 8.04 12.13 2.09
N ILE A 53 9.17 12.09 2.81
CA ILE A 53 9.25 12.43 4.24
C ILE A 53 8.88 13.89 4.48
N ALA A 54 9.35 14.80 3.62
CA ALA A 54 9.10 16.24 3.70
C ALA A 54 7.63 16.61 3.43
N ARG A 55 6.80 15.70 2.89
CA ARG A 55 5.36 15.93 2.72
C ARG A 55 4.66 15.96 4.08
N SER A 56 4.53 17.17 4.61
CA SER A 56 3.76 17.47 5.81
C SER A 56 2.33 17.84 5.48
N GLU A 57 1.42 17.41 6.35
CA GLU A 57 0.02 17.85 6.37
C GLU A 57 -0.24 18.58 7.69
N PRO A 58 -1.08 19.63 7.71
CA PRO A 58 -1.43 20.31 8.95
C PRO A 58 -1.89 19.31 10.03
N GLY A 59 -1.24 19.36 11.19
CA GLY A 59 -1.53 18.45 12.30
C GLY A 59 -0.93 17.04 12.17
N LEU A 60 0.01 16.81 11.25
CA LEU A 60 0.80 15.58 11.21
C LEU A 60 1.57 15.39 12.52
N ARG A 61 1.43 14.21 13.11
CA ARG A 61 2.23 13.81 14.28
C ARG A 61 3.65 13.46 13.83
N PRO A 62 4.71 14.01 14.46
CA PRO A 62 6.09 13.74 14.07
C PRO A 62 6.42 12.24 14.03
N GLU A 63 5.92 11.46 14.98
CA GLU A 63 6.16 10.01 15.03
C GLU A 63 5.48 9.21 13.90
N CYS A 64 4.56 9.85 13.16
CA CYS A 64 3.86 9.29 12.01
C CYS A 64 4.41 9.75 10.67
N ALA A 65 5.49 10.55 10.62
CA ALA A 65 6.16 10.84 9.36
C ALA A 65 6.67 9.56 8.69
N ALA A 66 6.78 9.58 7.36
CA ALA A 66 7.44 8.49 6.63
C ALA A 66 8.89 8.31 7.12
N ARG A 67 9.48 7.15 6.84
CA ARG A 67 10.85 6.84 7.28
C ARG A 67 11.63 6.16 6.17
N VAL A 68 12.90 6.49 6.08
CA VAL A 68 13.88 5.77 5.28
C VAL A 68 15.07 5.41 6.17
N LEU A 69 15.55 4.18 6.08
CA LEU A 69 16.76 3.71 6.75
C LEU A 69 17.68 3.15 5.67
N THR A 70 18.87 3.71 5.53
CA THR A 70 19.80 3.30 4.48
C THR A 70 21.22 3.10 4.98
N HIS A 71 21.97 2.23 4.32
CA HIS A 71 23.38 1.96 4.61
C HIS A 71 24.35 2.89 3.87
N GLY A 72 23.86 3.99 3.28
CA GLY A 72 24.68 4.92 2.49
C GLY A 72 24.88 4.53 1.03
N GLU A 73 24.44 3.35 0.63
CA GLU A 73 24.50 2.82 -0.74
C GLU A 73 23.31 1.89 -1.03
N ALA A 74 23.10 1.55 -2.31
CA ALA A 74 22.14 0.50 -2.67
C ALA A 74 22.61 -0.84 -2.09
N THR A 75 21.70 -1.55 -1.41
CA THR A 75 22.00 -2.84 -0.80
C THR A 75 21.51 -3.99 -1.69
N ASP A 76 21.86 -5.22 -1.31
CA ASP A 76 21.32 -6.40 -1.99
C ASP A 76 19.79 -6.46 -1.92
N ARG A 77 19.21 -6.04 -0.78
CA ARG A 77 17.79 -6.18 -0.51
C ARG A 77 17.21 -4.88 0.02
N SER A 78 16.09 -4.45 -0.53
CA SER A 78 15.29 -3.38 0.05
C SER A 78 13.90 -3.88 0.44
N ILE A 79 13.29 -3.22 1.42
CA ILE A 79 11.94 -3.57 1.86
C ILE A 79 11.06 -2.35 2.08
N VAL A 80 9.83 -2.42 1.56
CA VAL A 80 8.75 -1.47 1.80
C VAL A 80 7.81 -2.02 2.86
N LEU A 81 7.43 -1.21 3.86
CA LEU A 81 6.49 -1.58 4.92
C LEU A 81 5.23 -0.71 4.86
N LEU A 82 4.12 -1.25 4.33
CA LEU A 82 2.84 -0.55 4.13
C LEU A 82 1.91 -0.72 5.33
N HIS A 83 1.51 0.38 5.97
CA HIS A 83 0.71 0.34 7.21
C HIS A 83 -0.79 0.12 6.93
N GLY A 84 -1.52 -0.30 7.96
CA GLY A 84 -2.97 -0.50 7.87
C GLY A 84 -3.78 0.80 7.91
N PHE A 85 -5.06 0.71 7.55
CA PHE A 85 -6.02 1.82 7.62
C PHE A 85 -6.11 2.35 9.05
N THR A 86 -6.25 3.67 9.21
CA THR A 86 -6.24 4.41 10.49
C THR A 86 -4.91 4.44 11.26
N ASN A 87 -3.90 3.65 10.84
CA ASN A 87 -2.58 3.62 11.47
C ASN A 87 -1.62 4.63 10.81
N CYS A 88 -0.32 4.52 11.04
CA CYS A 88 0.71 5.35 10.41
C CYS A 88 2.08 4.62 10.43
N PRO A 89 3.13 5.18 9.79
CA PRO A 89 4.49 4.62 9.79
C PRO A 89 5.06 4.21 11.17
N ARG A 90 4.60 4.85 12.26
CA ARG A 90 4.95 4.48 13.64
C ARG A 90 4.77 2.98 13.92
N GLN A 91 3.81 2.33 13.24
CA GLN A 91 3.53 0.90 13.35
C GLN A 91 4.77 0.02 13.15
N TYR A 92 5.72 0.46 12.32
CA TYR A 92 6.85 -0.36 11.89
C TYR A 92 8.19 0.08 12.45
N VAL A 93 8.26 0.96 13.47
CA VAL A 93 9.55 1.46 13.98
C VAL A 93 10.52 0.32 14.30
N ARG A 94 10.08 -0.64 15.10
CA ARG A 94 10.90 -1.79 15.53
C ARG A 94 11.15 -2.79 14.41
N LEU A 95 10.20 -2.98 13.50
CA LEU A 95 10.34 -3.91 12.37
C LEU A 95 11.34 -3.36 11.34
N ALA A 96 11.26 -2.07 11.05
CA ALA A 96 12.19 -1.38 10.16
C ALA A 96 13.62 -1.45 10.71
N GLU A 97 13.82 -1.18 12.00
CA GLU A 97 15.12 -1.35 12.67
C GLU A 97 15.64 -2.77 12.54
N ALA A 98 14.81 -3.78 12.79
CA ALA A 98 15.21 -5.18 12.69
C ALA A 98 15.62 -5.61 11.26
N PHE A 99 14.97 -5.08 10.21
CA PHE A 99 15.38 -5.32 8.83
C PHE A 99 16.65 -4.56 8.47
N PHE A 100 16.78 -3.32 8.92
CA PHE A 100 17.97 -2.51 8.72
C PHE A 100 19.21 -3.16 9.34
N GLU A 101 19.12 -3.66 10.58
CA GLU A 101 20.19 -4.43 11.23
C GLU A 101 20.59 -5.70 10.47
N ARG A 102 19.72 -6.21 9.59
CA ARG A 102 19.97 -7.37 8.72
C ARG A 102 20.51 -6.99 7.33
N GLY A 103 20.87 -5.73 7.12
CA GLY A 103 21.46 -5.22 5.89
C GLY A 103 20.45 -4.84 4.81
N TYR A 104 19.18 -4.60 5.16
CA TYR A 104 18.20 -4.09 4.21
C TYR A 104 18.18 -2.57 4.23
N ASN A 105 18.09 -1.94 3.06
CA ASN A 105 17.54 -0.59 3.01
C ASN A 105 16.01 -0.66 3.20
N VAL A 106 15.46 0.17 4.08
CA VAL A 106 14.05 0.10 4.47
C VAL A 106 13.35 1.40 4.15
N PHE A 107 12.19 1.33 3.52
CA PHE A 107 11.29 2.46 3.32
C PHE A 107 9.92 2.19 3.94
N VAL A 108 9.43 3.15 4.72
CA VAL A 108 8.12 3.11 5.38
C VAL A 108 7.34 4.34 4.94
N PRO A 109 6.57 4.26 3.84
CA PRO A 109 5.79 5.39 3.34
C PRO A 109 4.64 5.72 4.29
N ARG A 110 4.16 6.97 4.22
CA ARG A 110 2.93 7.41 4.87
C ARG A 110 1.83 7.50 3.81
N PHE A 111 0.71 6.84 4.03
CA PHE A 111 -0.46 7.08 3.19
C PHE A 111 -1.05 8.47 3.47
N PRO A 112 -1.61 9.17 2.46
CA PRO A 112 -2.27 10.46 2.65
C PRO A 112 -3.32 10.42 3.76
N TYR A 113 -3.55 11.55 4.43
CA TYR A 113 -4.55 11.71 5.50
C TYR A 113 -4.31 10.89 6.78
N HIS A 114 -3.25 10.10 6.85
CA HIS A 114 -2.91 9.28 8.02
C HIS A 114 -1.91 9.98 8.94
N GLY A 115 -2.01 9.66 10.24
CA GLY A 115 -1.06 10.11 11.24
C GLY A 115 -1.34 11.47 11.89
N LEU A 116 -2.50 12.08 11.64
CA LEU A 116 -2.86 13.41 12.15
C LEU A 116 -3.33 13.37 13.63
N TYR A 117 -3.06 14.41 14.43
CA TYR A 117 -3.36 14.47 15.88
C TYR A 117 -4.83 14.24 16.24
N ASN A 118 -5.76 14.67 15.39
CA ASN A 118 -7.19 14.59 15.70
C ASN A 118 -7.87 13.29 15.24
N ARG A 119 -7.11 12.30 14.71
CA ARG A 119 -7.66 11.08 14.08
C ARG A 119 -8.91 11.37 13.24
N ALA A 120 -8.97 12.54 12.60
CA ALA A 120 -10.25 13.11 12.19
C ALA A 120 -10.86 12.16 11.16
N PRO A 121 -11.98 11.47 11.46
CA PRO A 121 -12.60 10.56 10.50
C PRO A 121 -12.88 11.25 9.17
N LYS A 122 -13.04 12.58 9.22
CA LYS A 122 -13.23 13.46 8.07
C LYS A 122 -12.05 13.48 7.09
N GLU A 123 -10.81 13.50 7.57
CA GLU A 123 -9.65 13.52 6.68
C GLU A 123 -9.44 12.14 6.04
N LEU A 124 -9.53 11.08 6.84
CA LEU A 124 -9.44 9.70 6.33
C LEU A 124 -10.56 9.36 5.34
N ALA A 125 -11.72 10.02 5.43
CA ALA A 125 -12.81 9.86 4.47
C ALA A 125 -12.47 10.40 3.06
N ASN A 126 -11.42 11.23 2.93
CA ASN A 126 -10.93 11.70 1.64
C ASN A 126 -9.98 10.72 0.96
N LEU A 127 -9.54 9.66 1.65
CA LEU A 127 -8.63 8.67 1.10
C LEU A 127 -9.30 7.90 -0.05
N THR A 128 -8.67 7.91 -1.22
CA THR A 128 -9.12 7.16 -2.40
C THR A 128 -8.30 5.90 -2.65
N ALA A 129 -8.84 4.97 -3.46
CA ALA A 129 -8.08 3.82 -3.92
C ALA A 129 -6.90 4.25 -4.81
N GLU A 130 -7.06 5.36 -5.54
CA GLU A 130 -6.00 5.96 -6.34
C GLU A 130 -4.85 6.50 -5.50
N ASP A 131 -5.14 7.08 -4.33
CA ASP A 131 -4.10 7.51 -3.40
C ASP A 131 -3.29 6.31 -2.89
N LEU A 132 -3.97 5.21 -2.55
CA LEU A 132 -3.32 3.98 -2.12
C LEU A 132 -2.41 3.40 -3.22
N ALA A 133 -2.91 3.33 -4.45
CA ALA A 133 -2.15 2.87 -5.61
C ALA A 133 -0.95 3.76 -5.91
N ARG A 134 -1.12 5.10 -5.86
CA ARG A 134 -0.05 6.07 -6.11
C ARG A 134 1.05 5.98 -5.05
N THR A 135 0.68 5.94 -3.77
CA THR A 135 1.65 5.78 -2.67
C THR A 135 2.36 4.43 -2.74
N GLY A 136 1.64 3.35 -3.07
CA GLY A 136 2.23 2.03 -3.28
C GLY A 136 3.27 2.03 -4.41
N ASN A 137 2.92 2.57 -5.58
CA ASN A 137 3.83 2.68 -6.72
C ASN A 137 5.06 3.50 -6.39
N GLU A 138 4.87 4.68 -5.82
CA GLU A 138 5.96 5.55 -5.40
C GLU A 138 6.91 4.84 -4.41
N ALA A 139 6.38 4.07 -3.47
CA ALA A 139 7.19 3.34 -2.51
C ALA A 139 8.03 2.25 -3.16
N VAL A 140 7.51 1.54 -4.17
CA VAL A 140 8.28 0.54 -4.93
C VAL A 140 9.30 1.23 -5.84
N ASP A 141 8.95 2.35 -6.47
CA ASP A 141 9.88 3.13 -7.29
C ASP A 141 11.11 3.58 -6.49
N ILE A 142 10.89 4.06 -5.27
CA ILE A 142 11.96 4.37 -4.31
C ILE A 142 12.75 3.10 -3.95
N ALA A 143 12.07 2.01 -3.57
CA ALA A 143 12.72 0.79 -3.13
C ALA A 143 13.62 0.14 -4.20
N ARG A 144 13.27 0.29 -5.48
CA ARG A 144 14.08 -0.20 -6.61
C ARG A 144 15.46 0.44 -6.71
N GLY A 145 15.59 1.73 -6.40
CA GLY A 145 16.90 2.37 -6.31
C GLY A 145 17.61 2.14 -4.97
N LEU A 146 16.87 1.80 -3.91
CA LEU A 146 17.45 1.44 -2.62
C LEU A 146 18.06 0.03 -2.57
N GLY A 147 17.65 -0.90 -3.43
CA GLY A 147 18.22 -2.25 -3.40
C GLY A 147 17.93 -3.10 -4.63
N ARG A 148 18.75 -4.14 -4.82
CA ARG A 148 18.65 -5.01 -6.00
C ARG A 148 17.36 -5.83 -5.99
N HIS A 149 17.02 -6.44 -4.85
CA HIS A 149 15.81 -7.23 -4.66
C HIS A 149 14.80 -6.49 -3.78
N VAL A 150 13.61 -6.23 -4.30
CA VAL A 150 12.54 -5.50 -3.60
C VAL A 150 11.56 -6.46 -2.95
N THR A 151 11.40 -6.32 -1.63
CA THR A 151 10.32 -6.93 -0.87
C THR A 151 9.27 -5.88 -0.52
N VAL A 152 7.99 -6.19 -0.69
CA VAL A 152 6.88 -5.38 -0.18
C VAL A 152 6.13 -6.17 0.87
N PHE A 153 6.02 -5.61 2.08
CA PHE A 153 5.20 -6.14 3.16
C PHE A 153 4.07 -5.16 3.46
N GLY A 154 2.87 -5.68 3.70
CA GLY A 154 1.75 -4.84 4.11
C GLY A 154 0.76 -5.55 5.03
N LEU A 155 0.18 -4.79 5.96
CA LEU A 155 -0.84 -5.26 6.90
C LEU A 155 -2.23 -4.69 6.56
N SER A 156 -3.27 -5.53 6.56
CA SER A 156 -4.67 -5.10 6.38
C SER A 156 -4.83 -4.32 5.07
N MET A 157 -5.23 -3.06 5.11
CA MET A 157 -5.23 -2.16 3.93
C MET A 157 -3.88 -2.17 3.19
N GLY A 158 -2.75 -2.12 3.91
CA GLY A 158 -1.43 -2.22 3.29
C GLY A 158 -1.18 -3.58 2.65
N GLY A 159 -1.82 -4.64 3.15
CA GLY A 159 -1.80 -5.98 2.56
C GLY A 159 -2.58 -6.04 1.24
N LEU A 160 -3.72 -5.36 1.15
CA LEU A 160 -4.46 -5.19 -0.10
C LEU A 160 -3.65 -4.41 -1.15
N VAL A 161 -3.00 -3.31 -0.74
CA VAL A 161 -2.09 -2.55 -1.62
C VAL A 161 -0.92 -3.42 -2.07
N THR A 162 -0.37 -4.24 -1.18
CA THR A 162 0.70 -5.20 -1.52
C THR A 162 0.23 -6.22 -2.55
N ALA A 163 -1.00 -6.72 -2.46
CA ALA A 163 -1.59 -7.63 -3.44
C ALA A 163 -1.70 -6.98 -4.83
N TRP A 164 -2.26 -5.77 -4.86
CA TRP A 164 -2.44 -5.00 -6.09
C TRP A 164 -1.09 -4.66 -6.75
N LEU A 165 -0.09 -4.28 -5.95
CA LEU A 165 1.26 -4.05 -6.44
C LEU A 165 1.86 -5.33 -7.04
N ALA A 166 1.71 -6.48 -6.39
CA ALA A 166 2.22 -7.75 -6.90
C ALA A 166 1.58 -8.16 -8.24
N GLU A 167 0.32 -7.78 -8.47
CA GLU A 167 -0.38 -8.02 -9.73
C GLU A 167 0.08 -7.06 -10.84
N THR A 168 0.36 -5.80 -10.49
CA THR A 168 0.57 -4.72 -11.47
C THR A 168 2.03 -4.36 -11.71
N ARG A 169 2.95 -4.86 -10.88
CA ARG A 169 4.38 -4.56 -10.95
C ARG A 169 5.21 -5.83 -11.03
N SER A 170 5.89 -6.01 -12.17
CA SER A 170 6.80 -7.14 -12.41
C SER A 170 8.17 -6.97 -11.74
N ASP A 171 8.47 -5.79 -11.21
CA ASP A 171 9.75 -5.43 -10.60
C ASP A 171 9.77 -5.59 -9.05
N ILE A 172 8.83 -6.38 -8.51
CA ILE A 172 8.78 -6.80 -7.11
C ILE A 172 9.23 -8.26 -7.02
N ASP A 173 10.31 -8.54 -6.29
CA ASP A 173 10.82 -9.90 -6.09
C ASP A 173 10.00 -10.70 -5.07
N ARG A 174 9.42 -10.03 -4.08
CA ARG A 174 8.62 -10.69 -3.02
C ARG A 174 7.52 -9.79 -2.47
N ALA A 175 6.31 -10.32 -2.45
CA ALA A 175 5.16 -9.72 -1.77
C ALA A 175 4.79 -10.54 -0.53
N VAL A 176 4.60 -9.88 0.62
CA VAL A 176 4.18 -10.50 1.88
C VAL A 176 2.95 -9.77 2.42
N LEU A 177 1.81 -10.45 2.36
CA LEU A 177 0.52 -9.92 2.75
C LEU A 177 0.17 -10.42 4.15
N ALA A 178 0.03 -9.52 5.11
CA ALA A 178 -0.42 -9.86 6.46
C ALA A 178 -1.89 -9.44 6.62
N ALA A 179 -2.77 -10.43 6.81
CA ALA A 179 -4.20 -10.23 7.03
C ALA A 179 -4.85 -9.22 6.04
N PRO A 180 -4.75 -9.42 4.71
CA PRO A 180 -5.38 -8.52 3.74
C PRO A 180 -6.91 -8.49 3.95
N ALA A 181 -7.50 -7.31 3.76
CA ALA A 181 -8.92 -7.05 3.98
C ALA A 181 -9.73 -7.08 2.67
#